data_AF-A0A520IBM6-F1
#
_entry.id   AF-A0A520IBM6-F1
#
_cell.length_a   1.000
_cell.length_b   1.000
_cell.length_c   1.000
_cell.angle_alpha   90.00
_cell.angle_beta   90.00
_cell.angle_gamma   90.00
#
_symmetry.space_group_name_H-M   'P 1'
#
loop_
_entity.id
_entity.type
_entity.pdbx_description
1 polymer ?
#
loop_
_entity_poly.entity_id
_entity_poly.type
_entity_poly.pdbx_seq_one_letter_code
_entity_poly.pdbx_strand_id
1 'polypeptide(L)'
;RAEIAGSEQSVRVLGNAKDAVALAQTQISVGNGRTVRLADIAQVRDLYAEQRSRAAIDGRQTISFDFQRSKGSSDVTVFNEAVKKLAAMEKRNPNVHFVLRSNSVKYTEMQYESAIHAMIEGAVLAVIVVFLFLRDWRATVISSLAIPLSAIPAFWFMDLLGFNLNQMTLLALSLVAGVLVDDAIVEIENIVRHMRMGKSAYQASIDAADEIGLAVLATTMAIVAVFLPVGLMPGISGQFFKNFGLTVVASVLMSLAVARLVTPMLAAYFLKSAGPAVHGEGVLMDGYMATLKWTLETGKAKASAARGGFHRLTSRFRDHRFWVLGLGVFAFLMTIVMFAVLPMTFQPAQDNDTSMAVIDMVPGTTLAQTEAVVTKVAALIGSQPDVQSVYARSGANGSVNAGRVTATLKDDRKMKSTEFERSLA
;
A
#
# COMPACT_ATOMS: atom_id res chain seq x y z
N ARG A 1 -27.93 10.36 48.89
CA ARG A 1 -29.19 11.09 48.59
C ARG A 1 -29.82 11.43 49.93
N ALA A 2 -30.39 12.62 50.07
CA ALA A 2 -31.07 13.04 51.28
C ALA A 2 -32.32 13.84 50.89
N GLU A 3 -33.42 13.66 51.63
CA GLU A 3 -34.65 14.41 51.44
C GLU A 3 -34.60 15.65 52.34
N ILE A 4 -34.57 16.84 51.73
CA ILE A 4 -34.56 18.11 52.44
C ILE A 4 -35.75 18.91 51.93
N ALA A 5 -36.65 19.30 52.85
CA ALA A 5 -37.86 20.07 52.56
C ALA A 5 -38.77 19.44 51.47
N GLY A 6 -38.96 18.11 51.48
CA GLY A 6 -39.87 17.41 50.57
C GLY A 6 -39.37 17.25 49.12
N SER A 7 -38.08 17.50 48.88
CA SER A 7 -37.44 17.22 47.59
C SER A 7 -36.23 16.30 47.77
N GLU A 8 -36.12 15.28 46.90
CA GLU A 8 -34.98 14.37 46.90
C GLU A 8 -33.76 15.07 46.29
N GLN A 9 -32.71 15.28 47.08
CA GLN A 9 -31.49 15.94 46.61
C GLN A 9 -30.28 15.00 46.59
N SER A 10 -29.48 15.13 45.53
CA SER A 10 -28.19 14.43 45.38
C SER A 10 -27.11 15.12 46.20
N VAL A 11 -26.85 14.62 47.41
CA VAL A 11 -25.71 15.01 48.24
C VAL A 11 -24.43 14.31 47.76
N ARG A 12 -23.42 15.08 47.32
CA ARG A 12 -22.08 14.60 46.98
C ARG A 12 -21.09 15.06 48.05
N VAL A 13 -20.48 14.11 48.75
CA VAL A 13 -19.36 14.39 49.66
C VAL A 13 -18.07 14.40 48.85
N LEU A 14 -17.34 15.51 48.88
CA LEU A 14 -16.02 15.61 48.27
C LEU A 14 -14.99 14.99 49.23
N GLY A 15 -14.66 13.72 49.02
CA GLY A 15 -13.69 12.98 49.85
C GLY A 15 -12.22 13.18 49.49
N ASN A 16 -11.93 13.88 48.38
CA ASN A 16 -10.56 14.13 47.94
C ASN A 16 -10.04 15.46 48.52
N ALA A 17 -8.82 15.44 49.05
CA ALA A 17 -8.11 16.66 49.40
C ALA A 17 -7.79 17.48 48.13
N LYS A 18 -7.86 18.82 48.26
CA LYS A 18 -7.62 19.75 47.13
C LYS A 18 -6.15 20.00 46.85
N ASP A 19 -5.33 19.93 47.90
CA ASP A 19 -3.89 20.17 47.85
C ASP A 19 -3.18 19.29 48.88
N ALA A 20 -1.85 19.23 48.79
CA ALA A 20 -1.03 18.48 49.73
C ALA A 20 -1.20 18.94 51.18
N VAL A 21 -1.51 20.22 51.41
CA VAL A 21 -1.67 20.79 52.75
C VAL A 21 -2.95 20.27 53.40
N ALA A 22 -4.08 20.31 52.69
CA ALA A 22 -5.35 19.76 53.15
C ALA A 22 -5.25 18.24 53.37
N LEU A 23 -4.54 17.53 52.50
CA LEU A 23 -4.28 16.11 52.68
C LEU A 23 -3.47 15.85 53.96
N ALA A 24 -2.44 16.66 54.23
CA ALA A 24 -1.62 16.55 55.43
C ALA A 24 -2.42 16.80 56.73
N GLN A 25 -3.45 17.65 56.70
CA GLN A 25 -4.32 17.89 57.85
C GLN A 25 -5.39 16.81 58.07
N THR A 26 -5.46 15.79 57.20
CA THR A 26 -6.43 14.70 57.33
C THR A 26 -6.20 13.94 58.64
N GLN A 27 -7.28 13.76 59.42
CA GLN A 27 -7.24 13.03 60.68
C GLN A 27 -7.33 11.53 60.42
N ILE A 28 -6.34 10.78 60.90
CA ILE A 28 -6.31 9.32 60.88
C ILE A 28 -6.70 8.81 62.25
N SER A 29 -7.72 7.95 62.29
CA SER A 29 -8.13 7.28 63.53
C SER A 29 -7.12 6.20 63.90
N VAL A 30 -6.55 6.29 65.10
CA VAL A 30 -5.56 5.34 65.64
C VAL A 30 -6.17 4.44 66.73
N GLY A 31 -7.51 4.40 66.82
CA GLY A 31 -8.26 3.60 67.79
C GLY A 31 -8.42 4.29 69.16
N ASN A 32 -9.33 3.77 69.99
CA ASN A 32 -9.71 4.30 71.31
C ASN A 32 -10.14 5.79 71.29
N GLY A 33 -10.82 6.23 70.22
CA GLY A 33 -11.29 7.61 70.07
C GLY A 33 -10.19 8.65 69.80
N ARG A 34 -8.94 8.24 69.60
CA ARG A 34 -7.81 9.12 69.32
C ARG A 34 -7.61 9.29 67.82
N THR A 35 -7.28 10.51 67.41
CA THR A 35 -6.93 10.84 66.03
C THR A 35 -5.56 11.51 65.98
N VAL A 36 -4.84 11.29 64.88
CA VAL A 36 -3.53 11.89 64.60
C VAL A 36 -3.58 12.49 63.19
N ARG A 37 -2.91 13.61 62.93
CA ARG A 37 -2.89 14.19 61.59
C ARG A 37 -1.94 13.38 60.70
N LEU A 38 -2.24 13.27 59.42
CA LEU A 38 -1.33 12.62 58.45
C LEU A 38 0.05 13.30 58.47
N ALA A 39 0.10 14.62 58.65
CA ALA A 39 1.34 15.39 58.78
C ALA A 39 2.23 14.96 59.97
N ASP A 40 1.64 14.41 61.03
CA ASP A 40 2.38 14.02 62.24
C ASP A 40 3.11 12.67 62.05
N ILE A 41 2.72 11.88 61.04
CA ILE A 41 3.26 10.53 60.81
C ILE A 41 3.83 10.33 59.39
N ALA A 42 3.62 11.26 58.46
CA ALA A 42 4.08 11.18 57.09
C ALA A 42 4.42 12.56 56.51
N GLN A 43 5.37 12.60 55.57
CA GLN A 43 5.63 13.78 54.77
C GLN A 43 4.73 13.80 53.55
N VAL A 44 3.85 14.80 53.47
CA VAL A 44 2.99 15.02 52.31
C VAL A 44 3.54 16.18 51.50
N ARG A 45 3.94 15.90 50.26
CA ARG A 45 4.47 16.91 49.33
C ARG A 45 3.77 16.75 47.99
N ASP A 46 3.42 17.87 47.38
CA ASP A 46 3.00 17.90 45.97
C ASP A 46 4.26 17.88 45.12
N LEU A 47 4.60 16.70 44.60
CA LEU A 47 5.81 16.44 43.83
C LEU A 47 5.46 15.66 42.56
N TYR A 48 6.41 15.67 41.63
CA TYR A 48 6.37 14.79 40.48
C TYR A 48 6.47 13.32 40.89
N ALA A 49 5.88 12.46 40.07
CA ALA A 49 5.98 11.01 40.24
C ALA A 49 7.45 10.55 40.20
N GLU A 50 7.74 9.43 40.87
CA GLU A 50 9.05 8.78 40.81
C GLU A 50 9.49 8.59 39.35
N GLN A 51 10.71 9.02 39.03
CA GLN A 51 11.23 8.88 37.69
C GLN A 51 11.56 7.41 37.41
N ARG A 52 10.66 6.74 36.70
CA ARG A 52 10.84 5.34 36.27
C ARG A 52 11.31 5.20 34.82
N SER A 53 11.44 6.32 34.11
CA SER A 53 12.00 6.36 32.76
C SER A 53 12.72 7.68 32.51
N ARG A 54 13.74 7.65 31.65
CA ARG A 54 14.47 8.83 31.20
C ARG A 54 14.69 8.73 29.70
N ALA A 55 14.45 9.82 29.00
CA ALA A 55 14.68 9.93 27.56
C ALA A 55 15.74 11.00 27.30
N ALA A 56 16.59 10.77 26.30
CA ALA A 56 17.62 11.69 25.87
C ALA A 56 17.77 11.65 24.34
N ILE A 57 18.05 12.81 23.75
CA ILE A 57 18.48 12.96 22.35
C ILE A 57 19.90 13.49 22.38
N ASP A 58 20.83 12.76 21.75
CA ASP A 58 22.25 13.13 21.67
C ASP A 58 22.85 13.52 23.03
N GLY A 59 22.49 12.75 24.07
CA GLY A 59 22.94 12.95 25.46
C GLY A 59 22.23 14.06 26.23
N ARG A 60 21.35 14.84 25.60
CA ARG A 60 20.53 15.86 26.28
C ARG A 60 19.20 15.25 26.72
N GLN A 61 18.84 15.44 27.98
CA GLN A 61 17.56 14.94 28.50
C GLN A 61 16.38 15.63 27.81
N THR A 62 15.44 14.84 27.32
CA THR A 62 14.26 15.31 26.57
C THR A 62 13.00 14.63 27.06
N ILE A 63 11.86 15.30 26.92
CA ILE A 63 10.55 14.69 27.13
C ILE A 63 10.02 14.25 25.78
N SER A 64 9.77 12.95 25.63
CA SER A 64 9.15 12.38 24.44
C SER A 64 7.68 12.08 24.69
N PHE A 65 6.84 12.32 23.70
CA PHE A 65 5.46 11.86 23.67
C PHE A 65 5.10 11.44 22.26
N ASP A 66 4.20 10.47 22.14
CA ASP A 66 3.74 9.92 20.88
C ASP A 66 2.31 10.37 20.61
N PHE A 67 2.00 10.67 19.35
CA PHE A 67 0.62 10.86 18.90
C PHE A 67 0.11 9.57 18.27
N GLN A 68 -1.11 9.20 18.62
CA GLN A 68 -1.83 8.12 17.96
C GLN A 68 -3.14 8.69 17.44
N ARG A 69 -3.44 8.42 16.18
CA ARG A 69 -4.74 8.77 15.63
C ARG A 69 -5.84 7.91 16.26
N SER A 70 -7.04 8.47 16.34
CA SER A 70 -8.23 7.70 16.68
C SER A 70 -8.67 6.81 15.52
N LYS A 71 -9.42 5.75 15.83
CA LYS A 71 -10.00 4.87 14.82
C LYS A 71 -10.91 5.68 13.89
N GLY A 72 -10.75 5.51 12.58
CA GLY A 72 -11.51 6.24 11.56
C GLY A 72 -10.94 7.61 11.18
N SER A 73 -9.89 8.09 11.86
CA SER A 73 -9.20 9.34 11.47
C SER A 73 -8.08 9.06 10.46
N SER A 74 -7.83 10.03 9.59
CA SER A 74 -6.69 10.02 8.65
C SER A 74 -5.38 10.31 9.36
N ASP A 75 -4.36 9.50 9.12
CA ASP A 75 -3.00 9.72 9.63
C ASP A 75 -2.44 11.08 9.19
N VAL A 76 -2.63 11.44 7.92
CA VAL A 76 -2.14 12.68 7.30
C VAL A 76 -2.78 13.91 7.94
N THR A 77 -4.11 13.92 8.05
CA THR A 77 -4.85 15.05 8.61
C THR A 77 -4.51 15.25 10.09
N VAL A 78 -4.47 14.17 10.88
CA VAL A 78 -4.13 14.24 12.31
C VAL A 78 -2.71 14.78 12.51
N PHE A 79 -1.75 14.32 11.71
CA PHE A 79 -0.38 14.80 11.77
C PHE A 79 -0.28 16.30 11.46
N ASN A 80 -0.89 16.74 10.35
CA ASN A 80 -0.85 18.15 9.94
C ASN A 80 -1.50 19.07 10.99
N GLU A 81 -2.62 18.66 11.59
CA GLU A 81 -3.26 19.42 12.66
C GLU A 81 -2.47 19.38 13.98
N ALA A 82 -1.80 18.27 14.29
CA ALA A 82 -0.92 18.18 15.46
C ALA A 82 0.27 19.13 15.32
N VAL A 83 0.95 19.13 14.17
CA VAL A 83 2.09 20.03 13.89
C VAL A 83 1.67 21.49 14.00
N LYS A 84 0.53 21.88 13.44
CA LYS A 84 -0.02 23.24 13.57
C LYS A 84 -0.22 23.65 15.04
N LYS A 85 -0.76 22.75 15.87
CA LYS A 85 -0.97 23.00 17.30
C LYS A 85 0.34 23.09 18.07
N LEU A 86 1.32 22.25 17.77
CA LEU A 86 2.65 22.30 18.38
C LEU A 86 3.36 23.61 18.05
N ALA A 87 3.32 24.05 16.79
CA ALA A 87 3.89 25.33 16.37
C ALA A 87 3.20 26.52 17.09
N ALA A 88 1.88 26.45 17.31
CA ALA A 88 1.17 27.46 18.08
C ALA A 88 1.55 27.47 19.57
N MET A 89 1.89 26.30 20.15
CA MET A 89 2.38 26.19 21.52
C MET A 89 3.80 26.74 21.67
N GLU A 90 4.69 26.43 20.73
CA GLU A 90 6.06 26.95 20.68
C GLU A 90 6.07 28.48 20.58
N LYS A 91 5.16 29.06 19.76
CA LYS A 91 4.99 30.51 19.68
C LYS A 91 4.54 31.15 21.00
N ARG A 92 3.80 30.43 21.85
CA ARG A 92 3.35 30.92 23.17
C ARG A 92 4.42 30.78 24.25
N ASN A 93 5.34 29.82 24.12
CA ASN A 93 6.41 29.58 25.08
C ASN A 93 7.74 29.31 24.36
N PRO A 94 8.55 30.36 24.12
CA PRO A 94 9.83 30.24 23.40
C PRO A 94 10.87 29.35 24.07
N ASN A 95 10.68 28.97 25.34
CA ASN A 95 11.58 28.07 26.06
C ASN A 95 11.34 26.57 25.75
N VAL A 96 10.29 26.25 24.98
CA VAL A 96 9.93 24.87 24.63
C VAL A 96 10.05 24.69 23.12
N HIS A 97 10.95 23.80 22.71
CA HIS A 97 11.15 23.42 21.31
C HIS A 97 10.67 21.99 21.07
N PHE A 98 9.90 21.79 20.01
CA PHE A 98 9.43 20.47 19.60
C PHE A 98 10.26 19.97 18.43
N VAL A 99 10.85 18.77 18.56
CA VAL A 99 11.60 18.12 17.48
C VAL A 99 10.84 16.87 17.06
N LEU A 100 10.50 16.77 15.77
CA LEU A 100 9.86 15.59 15.21
C LEU A 100 10.89 14.46 15.07
N ARG A 101 10.72 13.40 15.86
CA ARG A 101 11.62 12.23 15.83
C ARG A 101 11.28 11.23 14.73
N SER A 102 9.98 10.92 14.59
CA SER A 102 9.50 9.82 13.75
C SER A 102 8.13 10.17 13.22
N ASN A 103 7.90 9.88 11.94
CA ASN A 103 6.62 10.12 11.29
C ASN A 103 6.38 9.10 10.16
N SER A 104 5.31 8.32 10.25
CA SER A 104 4.87 7.43 9.18
C SER A 104 4.15 8.15 8.04
N VAL A 105 3.65 9.37 8.27
CA VAL A 105 2.88 10.15 7.29
C VAL A 105 3.71 10.53 6.07
N LYS A 106 4.99 10.91 6.24
CA LYS A 106 5.90 11.20 5.12
C LYS A 106 5.93 10.04 4.12
N TYR A 107 6.03 8.81 4.61
CA TYR A 107 6.02 7.61 3.77
C TYR A 107 4.65 7.38 3.09
N THR A 108 3.56 7.60 3.81
CA THR A 108 2.20 7.50 3.26
C THR A 108 1.96 8.52 2.14
N GLU A 109 2.37 9.78 2.33
CA GLU A 109 2.28 10.84 1.33
C GLU A 109 3.15 10.53 0.10
N MET A 110 4.42 10.13 0.30
CA MET A 110 5.30 9.74 -0.80
C MET A 110 4.73 8.58 -1.62
N GLN A 111 4.16 7.56 -0.96
CA GLN A 111 3.52 6.45 -1.66
C GLN A 111 2.27 6.87 -2.41
N TYR A 112 1.46 7.76 -1.83
CA TYR A 112 0.29 8.31 -2.50
C TYR A 112 0.70 9.08 -3.76
N GLU A 113 1.63 10.03 -3.65
CA GLU A 113 2.14 10.80 -4.78
C GLU A 113 2.76 9.89 -5.84
N SER A 114 3.60 8.93 -5.43
CA SER A 114 4.22 7.97 -6.37
C SER A 114 3.19 7.11 -7.10
N ALA A 115 2.15 6.65 -6.40
CA ALA A 115 1.08 5.86 -7.02
C ALA A 115 0.25 6.70 -8.00
N ILE A 116 -0.04 7.97 -7.66
CA ILE A 116 -0.75 8.88 -8.55
C ILE A 116 0.11 9.22 -9.78
N HIS A 117 1.40 9.50 -9.61
CA HIS A 117 2.34 9.69 -10.71
C HIS A 117 2.39 8.48 -11.62
N ALA A 118 2.57 7.28 -11.08
CA ALA A 118 2.59 6.04 -11.86
C ALA A 118 1.27 5.80 -12.59
N MET A 119 0.12 6.11 -11.97
CA MET A 119 -1.20 6.00 -12.60
C MET A 119 -1.36 6.99 -13.77
N ILE A 120 -0.92 8.24 -13.60
CA ILE A 120 -0.96 9.26 -14.66
C ILE A 120 -0.01 8.90 -15.79
N GLU A 121 1.23 8.51 -15.48
CA GLU A 121 2.22 8.06 -16.47
C GLU A 121 1.70 6.84 -17.24
N GLY A 122 1.15 5.85 -16.54
CA GLY A 122 0.52 4.68 -17.14
C GLY A 122 -0.65 5.05 -18.06
N ALA A 123 -1.52 5.95 -17.65
CA ALA A 123 -2.63 6.44 -18.47
C ALA A 123 -2.13 7.19 -19.72
N VAL A 124 -1.13 8.08 -19.58
CA VAL A 124 -0.52 8.79 -20.71
C VAL A 124 0.14 7.83 -21.69
N LEU A 125 0.88 6.85 -21.20
CA LEU A 125 1.49 5.81 -22.03
C LEU A 125 0.43 4.97 -22.75
N ALA A 126 -0.65 4.58 -22.06
CA ALA A 126 -1.77 3.88 -22.69
C ALA A 126 -2.38 4.72 -23.83
N VAL A 127 -2.62 6.02 -23.62
CA VAL A 127 -3.13 6.92 -24.66
C VAL A 127 -2.17 7.01 -25.86
N ILE A 128 -0.86 7.12 -25.62
CA ILE A 128 0.15 7.16 -26.69
C ILE A 128 0.13 5.85 -27.49
N VAL A 129 0.10 4.70 -26.81
CA VAL A 129 0.07 3.38 -27.46
C VAL A 129 -1.20 3.23 -28.29
N VAL A 130 -2.37 3.57 -27.73
CA VAL A 130 -3.65 3.55 -28.46
C VAL A 130 -3.61 4.44 -29.70
N PHE A 131 -3.04 5.65 -29.58
CA PHE A 131 -2.88 6.55 -30.72
C PHE A 131 -2.02 5.93 -31.83
N LEU A 132 -0.91 5.28 -31.47
CA LEU A 132 -0.03 4.62 -32.44
C LEU A 132 -0.72 3.44 -33.15
N PHE A 133 -1.56 2.67 -32.44
CA PHE A 133 -2.30 1.54 -33.02
C PHE A 133 -3.46 2.01 -33.91
N LEU A 134 -4.30 2.91 -33.41
CA LEU A 134 -5.52 3.32 -34.12
C LEU A 134 -5.25 4.36 -35.21
N ARG A 135 -4.21 5.18 -35.03
CA ARG A 135 -3.83 6.33 -35.89
C ARG A 135 -5.00 7.30 -36.14
N ASP A 136 -5.96 7.33 -35.22
CA ASP A 136 -7.16 8.17 -35.24
C ASP A 136 -7.30 8.87 -33.90
N TRP A 137 -7.26 10.21 -33.90
CA TRP A 137 -7.32 11.01 -32.68
C TRP A 137 -8.69 10.93 -31.99
N ARG A 138 -9.80 10.76 -32.73
CA ARG A 138 -11.14 10.64 -32.15
C ARG A 138 -11.30 9.31 -31.44
N ALA A 139 -10.86 8.23 -32.08
CA ALA A 139 -10.87 6.89 -31.49
C ALA A 139 -9.97 6.83 -30.23
N THR A 140 -8.84 7.53 -30.27
CA THR A 140 -7.94 7.69 -29.12
C THR A 140 -8.62 8.45 -27.98
N VAL A 141 -9.28 9.58 -28.26
CA VAL A 141 -9.98 10.36 -27.23
C VAL A 141 -11.09 9.54 -26.57
N ILE A 142 -11.89 8.80 -27.35
CA ILE A 142 -12.96 7.96 -26.79
C ILE A 142 -12.39 6.87 -25.88
N SER A 143 -11.34 6.18 -26.33
CA SER A 143 -10.64 5.16 -25.53
C SER A 143 -10.03 5.75 -24.25
N SER A 144 -9.44 6.95 -24.35
CA SER A 144 -8.86 7.65 -23.19
C SER A 144 -9.90 8.07 -22.16
N LEU A 145 -11.12 8.41 -22.61
CA LEU A 145 -12.22 8.80 -21.72
C LEU A 145 -12.74 7.60 -20.91
N ALA A 146 -12.53 6.37 -21.38
CA ALA A 146 -12.89 5.17 -20.63
C ALA A 146 -12.09 5.08 -19.31
N ILE A 147 -10.88 5.61 -19.24
CA ILE A 147 -10.02 5.59 -18.04
C ILE A 147 -10.69 6.32 -16.85
N PRO A 148 -11.01 7.62 -16.92
CA PRO A 148 -11.69 8.31 -15.81
C PRO A 148 -13.11 7.79 -15.58
N LEU A 149 -13.83 7.42 -16.65
CA LEU A 149 -15.21 6.94 -16.53
C LEU A 149 -15.32 5.59 -15.83
N SER A 150 -14.28 4.77 -15.84
CA SER A 150 -14.23 3.49 -15.13
C SER A 150 -13.58 3.61 -13.75
N ALA A 151 -12.55 4.46 -13.61
CA ALA A 151 -11.87 4.69 -12.34
C ALA A 151 -12.72 5.43 -11.30
N ILE A 152 -13.45 6.49 -11.67
CA ILE A 152 -14.25 7.29 -10.73
C ILE A 152 -15.35 6.45 -10.05
N PRO A 153 -16.17 5.66 -10.78
CA PRO A 153 -17.13 4.77 -10.16
C PRO A 153 -16.49 3.67 -9.30
N ALA A 154 -15.26 3.25 -9.61
CA ALA A 154 -14.54 2.31 -8.76
C ALA A 154 -14.23 2.90 -7.38
N PHE A 155 -13.79 4.16 -7.31
CA PHE A 155 -13.62 4.87 -6.03
C PHE A 155 -14.93 5.01 -5.27
N TRP A 156 -16.04 5.28 -5.96
CA TRP A 156 -17.36 5.33 -5.35
C TRP A 156 -17.76 3.97 -4.73
N PHE A 157 -17.47 2.86 -5.43
CA PHE A 157 -17.74 1.53 -4.89
C PHE A 157 -16.83 1.18 -3.71
N MET A 158 -15.58 1.62 -3.72
CA MET A 158 -14.66 1.47 -2.59
C MET A 158 -15.17 2.21 -1.35
N ASP A 159 -15.67 3.43 -1.51
CA ASP A 159 -16.26 4.22 -0.43
C ASP A 159 -17.52 3.51 0.14
N LEU A 160 -18.35 2.94 -0.73
CA LEU A 160 -19.52 2.15 -0.32
C LEU A 160 -19.15 0.90 0.49
N LEU A 161 -18.00 0.28 0.20
CA LEU A 161 -17.45 -0.83 0.98
C LEU A 161 -16.71 -0.40 2.26
N GLY A 162 -16.59 0.92 2.51
CA GLY A 162 -15.87 1.48 3.65
C GLY A 162 -14.35 1.31 3.56
N PHE A 163 -13.81 1.23 2.33
CA PHE A 163 -12.37 1.11 2.12
C PHE A 163 -11.69 2.48 2.07
N ASN A 164 -10.62 2.61 2.85
CA ASN A 164 -9.78 3.80 2.83
C ASN A 164 -8.66 3.65 1.81
N LEU A 165 -8.18 4.77 1.28
CA LEU A 165 -6.94 4.80 0.52
C LEU A 165 -5.76 4.47 1.42
N ASN A 166 -5.10 3.36 1.11
CA ASN A 166 -3.91 2.84 1.77
C ASN A 166 -2.98 2.20 0.74
N GLN A 167 -1.81 1.73 1.19
CA GLN A 167 -0.83 1.10 0.31
C GLN A 167 -1.40 -0.01 -0.58
N MET A 168 -2.24 -0.90 -0.03
CA MET A 168 -2.80 -2.03 -0.79
C MET A 168 -3.82 -1.57 -1.84
N THR A 169 -4.66 -0.59 -1.53
CA THR A 169 -5.61 -0.05 -2.52
C THR A 169 -4.91 0.76 -3.59
N LEU A 170 -3.84 1.48 -3.26
CA LEU A 170 -3.04 2.22 -4.25
C LEU A 170 -2.32 1.27 -5.21
N LEU A 171 -1.77 0.17 -4.70
CA LEU A 171 -1.22 -0.89 -5.54
C LEU A 171 -2.29 -1.50 -6.46
N ALA A 172 -3.49 -1.79 -5.93
CA ALA A 172 -4.60 -2.26 -6.74
C ALA A 172 -4.95 -1.27 -7.86
N LEU A 173 -5.09 0.02 -7.55
CA LEU A 173 -5.40 1.06 -8.53
C LEU A 173 -4.31 1.19 -9.60
N SER A 174 -3.03 1.07 -9.22
CA SER A 174 -1.92 1.11 -10.18
C SER A 174 -1.94 -0.07 -11.16
N LEU A 175 -2.28 -1.28 -10.69
CA LEU A 175 -2.45 -2.46 -11.53
C LEU A 175 -3.66 -2.28 -12.47
N VAL A 176 -4.76 -1.79 -11.92
CA VAL A 176 -6.02 -1.69 -12.65
C VAL A 176 -5.99 -0.55 -13.67
N ALA A 177 -5.16 0.48 -13.49
CA ALA A 177 -4.96 1.54 -14.48
C ALA A 177 -4.65 1.00 -15.89
N GLY A 178 -3.88 -0.09 -16.00
CA GLY A 178 -3.64 -0.77 -17.28
C GLY A 178 -4.88 -1.54 -17.78
N VAL A 179 -5.47 -2.35 -16.90
CA VAL A 179 -6.61 -3.22 -17.24
C VAL A 179 -7.90 -2.42 -17.57
N LEU A 180 -8.06 -1.23 -16.99
CA LEU A 180 -9.22 -0.35 -17.23
C LEU A 180 -9.34 0.11 -18.68
N VAL A 181 -8.23 0.15 -19.41
CA VAL A 181 -8.22 0.63 -20.80
C VAL A 181 -8.44 -0.53 -21.78
N ASP A 182 -8.04 -1.75 -21.41
CA ASP A 182 -8.02 -2.92 -22.31
C ASP A 182 -9.38 -3.17 -22.97
N ASP A 183 -10.45 -3.27 -22.18
CA ASP A 183 -11.79 -3.56 -22.71
C ASP A 183 -12.28 -2.48 -23.68
N ALA A 184 -12.04 -1.20 -23.35
CA ALA A 184 -12.43 -0.08 -24.20
C ALA A 184 -11.60 0.00 -25.49
N ILE A 185 -10.32 -0.36 -25.44
CA ILE A 185 -9.43 -0.40 -26.61
C ILE A 185 -9.89 -1.49 -27.57
N VAL A 186 -10.12 -2.71 -27.08
CA VAL A 186 -10.57 -3.84 -27.90
C VAL A 186 -11.91 -3.52 -28.56
N GLU A 187 -12.82 -2.88 -27.81
CA GLU A 187 -14.11 -2.43 -28.34
C GLU A 187 -13.94 -1.39 -29.46
N ILE A 188 -13.18 -0.32 -29.22
CA ILE A 188 -12.95 0.72 -30.23
C ILE A 188 -12.22 0.20 -31.45
N GLU A 189 -11.21 -0.67 -31.28
CA GLU A 189 -10.52 -1.31 -32.39
C GLU A 189 -11.49 -2.10 -33.26
N ASN A 190 -12.39 -2.87 -32.64
CA ASN A 190 -13.38 -3.64 -33.37
C ASN A 190 -14.38 -2.74 -34.12
N ILE A 191 -14.84 -1.65 -33.49
CA ILE A 191 -15.72 -0.67 -34.14
C ILE A 191 -15.02 -0.05 -35.35
N VAL A 192 -13.78 0.41 -35.19
CA VAL A 192 -12.98 0.99 -36.28
C VAL A 192 -12.75 -0.03 -37.40
N ARG A 193 -12.55 -1.31 -37.08
CA ARG A 193 -12.47 -2.40 -38.06
C ARG A 193 -13.76 -2.52 -38.87
N HIS A 194 -14.93 -2.53 -38.22
CA HIS A 194 -16.23 -2.55 -38.91
C HIS A 194 -16.49 -1.30 -39.76
N MET A 195 -16.07 -0.13 -39.30
CA MET A 195 -16.17 1.11 -40.07
C MET A 195 -15.27 1.10 -41.33
N ARG A 196 -14.08 0.50 -41.25
CA ARG A 196 -13.19 0.31 -42.42
C ARG A 196 -13.73 -0.71 -43.42
N MET A 197 -14.63 -1.60 -43.00
CA MET A 197 -15.40 -2.46 -43.91
C MET A 197 -16.55 -1.71 -44.62
N GLY A 198 -16.67 -0.39 -44.41
CA GLY A 198 -17.66 0.46 -45.09
C GLY A 198 -18.96 0.69 -44.31
N LYS A 199 -19.07 0.18 -43.07
CA LYS A 199 -20.26 0.38 -42.23
C LYS A 199 -20.30 1.79 -41.65
N SER A 200 -21.51 2.31 -41.38
CA SER A 200 -21.69 3.56 -40.64
C SER A 200 -21.22 3.39 -39.18
N ALA A 201 -20.82 4.47 -38.50
CA ALA A 201 -20.36 4.40 -37.11
C ALA A 201 -21.41 3.77 -36.17
N TYR A 202 -22.68 4.11 -36.38
CA TYR A 202 -23.79 3.56 -35.62
C TYR A 202 -23.94 2.05 -35.81
N GLN A 203 -23.98 1.57 -37.06
CA GLN A 203 -24.12 0.14 -37.35
C GLN A 203 -22.86 -0.64 -36.92
N ALA A 204 -21.68 -0.08 -37.18
CA ALA A 204 -20.40 -0.65 -36.77
C ALA A 204 -20.31 -0.82 -35.26
N SER A 205 -20.87 0.11 -34.48
CA SER A 205 -20.87 0.02 -33.01
C SER A 205 -21.75 -1.12 -32.50
N ILE A 206 -22.91 -1.36 -33.12
CA ILE A 206 -23.79 -2.49 -32.77
C ILE A 206 -23.12 -3.80 -33.14
N ASP A 207 -22.69 -3.94 -34.40
CA ASP A 207 -22.10 -5.17 -34.90
C ASP A 207 -20.79 -5.54 -34.16
N ALA A 208 -19.99 -4.53 -33.81
CA ALA A 208 -18.77 -4.73 -33.04
C ALA A 208 -19.08 -5.23 -31.63
N ALA A 209 -20.02 -4.57 -30.94
CA ALA A 209 -20.39 -4.94 -29.57
C ALA A 209 -20.91 -6.37 -29.50
N ASP A 210 -21.73 -6.78 -30.46
CA ASP A 210 -22.28 -8.15 -30.52
C ASP A 210 -21.20 -9.20 -30.83
N GLU A 211 -20.22 -8.88 -31.68
CA GLU A 211 -19.19 -9.85 -32.10
C GLU A 211 -18.23 -10.23 -30.96
N ILE A 212 -17.72 -9.25 -30.22
CA ILE A 212 -16.75 -9.49 -29.14
C ILE A 212 -17.41 -9.54 -27.76
N GLY A 213 -18.73 -9.35 -27.71
CA GLY A 213 -19.65 -9.54 -26.57
C GLY A 213 -19.13 -10.46 -25.47
N LEU A 214 -19.17 -11.73 -25.83
CA LEU A 214 -18.87 -12.84 -24.95
C LEU A 214 -17.39 -12.91 -24.57
N ALA A 215 -16.48 -12.56 -25.49
CA ALA A 215 -15.05 -12.66 -25.28
C ALA A 215 -14.57 -11.70 -24.18
N VAL A 216 -14.97 -10.43 -24.26
CA VAL A 216 -14.61 -9.42 -23.25
C VAL A 216 -15.23 -9.76 -21.89
N LEU A 217 -16.50 -10.18 -21.87
CA LEU A 217 -17.13 -10.64 -20.62
C LEU A 217 -16.37 -11.81 -19.99
N ALA A 218 -15.93 -12.78 -20.81
CA ALA A 218 -15.18 -13.93 -20.32
C ALA A 218 -13.81 -13.53 -19.76
N THR A 219 -13.09 -12.60 -20.38
CA THR A 219 -11.80 -12.10 -19.87
C THR A 219 -11.97 -11.32 -18.57
N THR A 220 -12.97 -10.43 -18.49
CA THR A 220 -13.32 -9.73 -17.24
C THR A 220 -13.67 -10.71 -16.13
N MET A 221 -14.52 -11.72 -16.42
CA MET A 221 -14.93 -12.71 -15.42
C MET A 221 -13.78 -13.63 -14.99
N ALA A 222 -12.80 -13.89 -15.87
CA ALA A 222 -11.59 -14.60 -15.48
C ALA A 222 -10.77 -13.81 -14.46
N ILE A 223 -10.63 -12.50 -14.64
CA ILE A 223 -9.99 -11.61 -13.66
C ILE A 223 -10.75 -11.63 -12.33
N VAL A 224 -12.09 -11.53 -12.38
CA VAL A 224 -12.94 -11.62 -11.19
C VAL A 224 -12.78 -12.98 -10.49
N ALA A 225 -12.74 -14.08 -11.23
CA ALA A 225 -12.54 -15.43 -10.69
C ALA A 225 -11.18 -15.61 -10.00
N VAL A 226 -10.16 -14.86 -10.40
CA VAL A 226 -8.83 -14.85 -9.75
C VAL A 226 -8.82 -13.96 -8.51
N PHE A 227 -9.33 -12.72 -8.60
CA PHE A 227 -9.17 -11.72 -7.51
C PHE A 227 -10.28 -11.74 -6.46
N LEU A 228 -11.48 -12.19 -6.79
CA LEU A 228 -12.57 -12.28 -5.81
C LEU A 228 -12.23 -13.27 -4.67
N PRO A 229 -11.71 -14.49 -4.93
CA PRO A 229 -11.28 -15.38 -3.86
C PRO A 229 -10.13 -14.81 -3.03
N VAL A 230 -9.19 -14.09 -3.66
CA VAL A 230 -8.09 -13.41 -2.97
C VAL A 230 -8.60 -12.34 -2.00
N GLY A 231 -9.61 -11.57 -2.41
CA GLY A 231 -10.27 -10.58 -1.55
C GLY A 231 -11.09 -11.18 -0.40
N LEU A 232 -11.42 -12.48 -0.48
CA LEU A 232 -12.23 -13.20 0.51
C LEU A 232 -11.39 -14.15 1.38
N MET A 233 -10.06 -14.14 1.27
CA MET A 233 -9.19 -14.98 2.08
C MET A 233 -9.35 -14.66 3.58
N PRO A 234 -9.41 -15.69 4.46
CA PRO A 234 -9.43 -15.48 5.90
C PRO A 234 -8.03 -15.19 6.47
N GLY A 235 -7.98 -14.80 7.74
CA GLY A 235 -6.73 -14.60 8.48
C GLY A 235 -6.06 -13.25 8.24
N ILE A 236 -4.81 -13.13 8.72
CA ILE A 236 -4.05 -11.88 8.68
C ILE A 236 -3.74 -11.48 7.23
N SER A 237 -3.23 -12.41 6.42
CA SER A 237 -2.97 -12.17 4.98
C SER A 237 -4.23 -11.73 4.24
N GLY A 238 -5.37 -12.34 4.57
CA GLY A 238 -6.67 -11.97 4.05
C GLY A 238 -7.06 -10.51 4.31
N GLN A 239 -6.74 -9.95 5.49
CA GLN A 239 -7.03 -8.54 5.77
C GLN A 239 -6.24 -7.58 4.87
N PHE A 240 -5.02 -7.92 4.49
CA PHE A 240 -4.22 -7.14 3.55
C PHE A 240 -4.78 -7.22 2.12
N PHE A 241 -5.09 -8.44 1.67
CA PHE A 241 -5.56 -8.68 0.31
C PHE A 241 -7.04 -8.39 0.09
N LYS A 242 -7.85 -8.26 1.14
CA LYS A 242 -9.27 -7.90 1.04
C LYS A 242 -9.46 -6.60 0.26
N ASN A 243 -8.79 -5.54 0.71
CA ASN A 243 -8.90 -4.23 0.08
C ASN A 243 -8.31 -4.26 -1.34
N PHE A 244 -7.22 -5.01 -1.56
CA PHE A 244 -6.61 -5.15 -2.88
C PHE A 244 -7.55 -5.87 -3.87
N GLY A 245 -7.97 -7.10 -3.55
CA GLY A 245 -8.75 -7.95 -4.45
C GLY A 245 -10.14 -7.38 -4.75
N LEU A 246 -10.84 -6.84 -3.75
CA LEU A 246 -12.16 -6.27 -3.96
C LEU A 246 -12.12 -4.94 -4.72
N THR A 247 -11.07 -4.12 -4.55
CA THR A 247 -10.85 -2.94 -5.40
C THR A 247 -10.61 -3.33 -6.86
N VAL A 248 -9.81 -4.37 -7.12
CA VAL A 248 -9.60 -4.88 -8.50
C VAL A 248 -10.91 -5.36 -9.12
N VAL A 249 -11.68 -6.18 -8.39
CA VAL A 249 -12.97 -6.70 -8.85
C VAL A 249 -13.94 -5.57 -9.18
N ALA A 250 -14.10 -4.61 -8.27
CA ALA A 250 -14.99 -3.46 -8.49
C ALA A 250 -14.57 -2.64 -9.71
N SER A 251 -13.27 -2.37 -9.85
CA SER A 251 -12.73 -1.56 -10.93
C SER A 251 -12.90 -2.23 -12.30
N VAL A 252 -12.65 -3.54 -12.39
CA VAL A 252 -12.75 -4.30 -13.64
C VAL A 252 -14.22 -4.52 -14.05
N LEU A 253 -15.14 -4.68 -13.09
CA LEU A 253 -16.58 -4.70 -13.39
C LEU A 253 -17.09 -3.35 -13.88
N MET A 254 -16.61 -2.24 -13.28
CA MET A 254 -16.91 -0.89 -13.76
C MET A 254 -16.32 -0.64 -15.16
N SER A 255 -15.09 -1.12 -15.42
CA SER A 255 -14.47 -1.11 -16.75
C SER A 255 -15.35 -1.79 -17.79
N LEU A 256 -15.81 -3.01 -17.52
CA LEU A 256 -16.70 -3.75 -18.41
C LEU A 256 -18.01 -2.99 -18.66
N ALA A 257 -18.62 -2.40 -17.63
CA ALA A 257 -19.83 -1.60 -17.78
C ALA A 257 -19.61 -0.38 -18.69
N VAL A 258 -18.49 0.33 -18.53
CA VAL A 258 -18.12 1.47 -19.38
C VAL A 258 -17.84 1.02 -20.81
N ALA A 259 -17.05 -0.04 -20.99
CA ALA A 259 -16.73 -0.61 -22.29
C ALA A 259 -17.96 -1.09 -23.05
N ARG A 260 -18.99 -1.61 -22.35
CA ARG A 260 -20.21 -2.13 -22.98
C ARG A 260 -21.29 -1.09 -23.22
N LEU A 261 -21.44 -0.15 -22.31
CA LEU A 261 -22.52 0.83 -22.38
C LEU A 261 -22.03 2.13 -23.00
N VAL A 262 -20.95 2.70 -22.47
CA VAL A 262 -20.55 4.07 -22.80
C VAL A 262 -19.72 4.11 -24.07
N THR A 263 -18.76 3.20 -24.23
CA THR A 263 -17.83 3.21 -25.36
C THR A 263 -18.53 3.07 -26.72
N PRO A 264 -19.47 2.12 -26.95
CA PRO A 264 -20.15 1.98 -28.23
C PRO A 264 -21.08 3.16 -28.50
N MET A 265 -21.73 3.72 -27.46
CA MET A 265 -22.55 4.93 -27.60
C MET A 265 -21.70 6.12 -28.04
N LEU A 266 -20.56 6.38 -27.39
CA LEU A 266 -19.66 7.46 -27.80
C LEU A 266 -19.12 7.23 -29.21
N ALA A 267 -18.73 6.00 -29.53
CA ALA A 267 -18.24 5.64 -30.86
C ALA A 267 -19.28 5.91 -31.96
N ALA A 268 -20.53 5.50 -31.75
CA ALA A 268 -21.62 5.65 -32.70
C ALA A 268 -21.88 7.12 -33.11
N TYR A 269 -21.71 8.08 -32.19
CA TYR A 269 -21.99 9.50 -32.44
C TYR A 269 -20.75 10.34 -32.75
N PHE A 270 -19.56 9.97 -32.25
CA PHE A 270 -18.36 10.80 -32.37
C PHE A 270 -17.35 10.30 -33.42
N LEU A 271 -17.34 9.00 -33.76
CA LEU A 271 -16.45 8.49 -34.81
C LEU A 271 -16.95 8.89 -36.19
N LYS A 272 -16.02 9.36 -37.02
CA LYS A 272 -16.29 9.67 -38.42
C LYS A 272 -15.59 8.64 -39.29
N SER A 273 -16.32 8.04 -40.23
CA SER A 273 -15.72 7.08 -41.15
C SER A 273 -14.71 7.77 -42.06
N ALA A 274 -13.48 7.28 -42.03
CA ALA A 274 -12.41 7.64 -42.96
C ALA A 274 -12.25 6.58 -44.07
N GLY A 275 -13.36 6.12 -44.64
CA GLY A 275 -13.38 5.20 -45.79
C GLY A 275 -12.69 3.84 -45.57
N PRO A 276 -12.64 2.99 -46.60
CA PRO A 276 -11.92 1.73 -46.54
C PRO A 276 -10.41 1.97 -46.58
N ALA A 277 -9.73 1.74 -45.46
CA ALA A 277 -8.27 1.73 -45.41
C ALA A 277 -7.80 0.27 -45.32
N VAL A 278 -6.97 -0.16 -46.27
CA VAL A 278 -6.35 -1.49 -46.26
C VAL A 278 -5.37 -1.55 -45.09
N HIS A 279 -5.50 -2.57 -44.24
CA HIS A 279 -4.54 -2.84 -43.18
C HIS A 279 -3.44 -3.78 -43.64
N GLY A 280 -2.20 -3.37 -43.33
CA GLY A 280 -1.08 -4.30 -43.18
C GLY A 280 -0.08 -4.29 -44.31
N GLU A 281 0.80 -3.28 -44.34
CA GLU A 281 2.15 -3.44 -44.89
C GLU A 281 3.12 -2.69 -44.00
N GLY A 282 3.88 -3.44 -43.21
CA GLY A 282 4.89 -2.91 -42.32
C GLY A 282 5.88 -4.01 -42.00
N VAL A 283 7.16 -3.70 -42.04
CA VAL A 283 8.28 -4.66 -41.93
C VAL A 283 8.18 -5.56 -40.68
N LEU A 284 7.64 -5.03 -39.58
CA LEU A 284 7.38 -5.78 -38.35
C LEU A 284 6.24 -6.80 -38.49
N MET A 285 5.15 -6.43 -39.15
CA MET A 285 4.02 -7.33 -39.40
C MET A 285 4.42 -8.44 -40.39
N ASP A 286 5.23 -8.12 -41.40
CA ASP A 286 5.74 -9.10 -42.35
C ASP A 286 6.66 -10.12 -41.67
N GLY A 287 7.53 -9.67 -40.76
CA GLY A 287 8.36 -10.55 -39.93
C GLY A 287 7.54 -11.44 -38.99
N TYR A 288 6.51 -10.89 -38.36
CA TYR A 288 5.57 -11.67 -37.54
C TYR A 288 4.84 -12.72 -38.37
N MET A 289 4.28 -12.32 -39.52
CA MET A 289 3.56 -13.22 -40.43
C MET A 289 4.46 -14.31 -41.02
N ALA A 290 5.73 -14.00 -41.31
CA ALA A 290 6.70 -15.00 -41.73
C ALA A 290 6.97 -16.04 -40.63
N THR A 291 7.10 -15.59 -39.38
CA THR A 291 7.30 -16.46 -38.22
C THR A 291 6.07 -17.34 -37.96
N LEU A 292 4.87 -16.77 -38.06
CA LEU A 292 3.60 -17.50 -37.92
C LEU A 292 3.42 -18.55 -39.03
N LYS A 293 3.74 -18.18 -40.28
CA LYS A 293 3.70 -19.13 -41.39
C LYS A 293 4.70 -20.26 -41.17
N TRP A 294 5.90 -19.94 -40.69
CA TRP A 294 6.93 -20.93 -40.37
C TRP A 294 6.49 -21.91 -39.26
N THR A 295 5.86 -21.42 -38.17
CA THR A 295 5.37 -22.30 -37.10
C THR A 295 4.21 -23.19 -37.53
N LEU A 296 3.41 -22.75 -38.51
CA LEU A 296 2.26 -23.49 -39.05
C LEU A 296 2.61 -24.37 -40.27
N GLU A 297 3.80 -24.23 -40.85
CA GLU A 297 4.22 -24.93 -42.07
C GLU A 297 4.42 -26.44 -41.80
N THR A 298 3.45 -27.25 -42.20
CA THR A 298 3.49 -28.73 -42.05
C THR A 298 3.92 -29.47 -43.32
N GLY A 299 4.17 -28.73 -44.41
CA GLY A 299 4.43 -29.31 -45.75
C GLY A 299 5.63 -30.24 -45.78
N LYS A 300 6.75 -29.82 -45.17
CA LYS A 300 8.01 -30.59 -45.16
C LYS A 300 7.93 -31.83 -44.26
N ALA A 301 7.17 -31.77 -43.17
CA ALA A 301 6.91 -32.90 -42.28
C ALA A 301 6.02 -33.96 -42.94
N LYS A 302 4.91 -33.54 -43.58
CA LYS A 302 4.02 -34.45 -44.33
C LYS A 302 4.73 -35.12 -45.51
N ALA A 303 5.55 -34.38 -46.26
CA ALA A 303 6.34 -34.92 -47.37
C ALA A 303 7.45 -35.90 -46.94
N SER A 304 7.96 -35.79 -45.70
CA SER A 304 8.91 -36.75 -45.12
C SER A 304 8.21 -38.00 -44.59
N ALA A 305 7.02 -37.86 -44.02
CA ALA A 305 6.22 -38.98 -43.51
C ALA A 305 5.65 -39.88 -44.62
N ALA A 306 5.37 -39.30 -45.81
CA ALA A 306 4.88 -40.02 -46.98
C ALA A 306 5.94 -40.94 -47.62
N ARG A 307 7.23 -40.70 -47.38
CA ARG A 307 8.34 -41.52 -47.92
C ARG A 307 8.56 -42.86 -47.20
N GLY A 308 7.86 -43.11 -46.09
CA GLY A 308 7.90 -44.39 -45.36
C GLY A 308 9.24 -44.70 -44.66
N GLY A 309 9.26 -45.76 -43.85
CA GLY A 309 10.47 -46.23 -43.14
C GLY A 309 10.94 -45.32 -42.00
N PHE A 310 12.27 -45.23 -41.81
CA PHE A 310 12.92 -44.40 -40.77
C PHE A 310 12.54 -42.90 -40.88
N HIS A 311 12.17 -42.46 -42.09
CA HIS A 311 11.75 -41.08 -42.36
C HIS A 311 10.40 -40.67 -41.76
N ARG A 312 9.58 -41.65 -41.35
CA ARG A 312 8.33 -41.43 -40.58
C ARG A 312 8.61 -41.15 -39.09
N LEU A 313 9.74 -41.62 -38.57
CA LEU A 313 10.19 -41.28 -37.22
C LEU A 313 10.82 -39.88 -37.20
N THR A 314 11.68 -39.58 -38.19
CA THR A 314 12.36 -38.27 -38.30
C THR A 314 11.45 -37.13 -38.75
N SER A 315 10.28 -37.41 -39.32
CA SER A 315 9.33 -36.38 -39.74
C SER A 315 8.79 -35.56 -38.57
N ARG A 316 8.76 -36.12 -37.35
CA ARG A 316 8.35 -35.41 -36.13
C ARG A 316 9.33 -34.30 -35.73
N PHE A 317 10.63 -34.51 -35.94
CA PHE A 317 11.66 -33.48 -35.70
C PHE A 317 11.67 -32.38 -36.77
N ARG A 318 11.08 -32.65 -37.94
CA ARG A 318 10.85 -31.67 -39.02
C ARG A 318 9.51 -30.94 -38.90
N ASP A 319 8.64 -31.36 -37.99
CA ASP A 319 7.40 -30.66 -37.69
C ASP A 319 7.68 -29.60 -36.61
N HIS A 320 7.57 -28.33 -37.00
CA HIS A 320 7.83 -27.21 -36.11
C HIS A 320 6.88 -27.22 -34.89
N ARG A 321 5.71 -27.88 -34.96
CA ARG A 321 4.78 -28.03 -33.83
C ARG A 321 5.37 -28.81 -32.66
N PHE A 322 6.21 -29.81 -32.94
CA PHE A 322 6.84 -30.60 -31.87
C PHE A 322 7.87 -29.77 -31.10
N TRP A 323 8.60 -28.89 -31.81
CA TRP A 323 9.52 -27.95 -31.18
C TRP A 323 8.81 -26.86 -30.39
N VAL A 324 7.72 -26.30 -30.92
CA VAL A 324 6.90 -25.30 -30.19
C VAL A 324 6.28 -25.91 -28.94
N LEU A 325 5.74 -27.14 -29.03
CA LEU A 325 5.21 -27.87 -27.89
C LEU A 325 6.32 -28.22 -26.88
N GLY A 326 7.47 -28.69 -27.36
CA GLY A 326 8.64 -28.97 -26.53
C GLY A 326 9.15 -27.74 -25.79
N LEU A 327 9.19 -26.58 -26.46
CA LEU A 327 9.53 -25.29 -25.86
C LEU A 327 8.51 -24.88 -24.79
N GLY A 328 7.21 -25.08 -25.05
CA GLY A 328 6.15 -24.83 -24.07
C GLY A 328 6.26 -25.71 -22.82
N VAL A 329 6.51 -27.01 -23.00
CA VAL A 329 6.74 -27.95 -21.90
C VAL A 329 8.01 -27.60 -21.13
N PHE A 330 9.09 -27.25 -21.84
CA PHE A 330 10.33 -26.81 -21.23
C PHE A 330 10.13 -25.53 -20.40
N ALA A 331 9.44 -24.52 -20.94
CA ALA A 331 9.12 -23.29 -20.22
C ALA A 331 8.28 -23.58 -18.97
N PHE A 332 7.28 -24.47 -19.06
CA PHE A 332 6.47 -24.89 -17.91
C PHE A 332 7.31 -25.58 -16.82
N LEU A 333 8.16 -26.53 -17.20
CA LEU A 333 9.07 -27.22 -16.27
C LEU A 333 10.05 -26.23 -15.62
N MET A 334 10.60 -25.30 -16.40
CA MET A 334 11.48 -24.24 -15.88
C MET A 334 10.74 -23.36 -14.87
N THR A 335 9.48 -22.99 -15.11
CA THR A 335 8.67 -22.22 -14.16
C THR A 335 8.48 -22.98 -12.84
N ILE A 336 8.23 -24.30 -12.88
CA ILE A 336 8.13 -25.13 -11.67
C ILE A 336 9.45 -25.13 -10.89
N VAL A 337 10.58 -25.32 -11.59
CA VAL A 337 11.90 -25.33 -10.97
C VAL A 337 12.20 -23.96 -10.34
N MET A 338 11.91 -22.86 -11.04
CA MET A 338 12.11 -21.52 -10.48
C MET A 338 11.22 -21.28 -9.26
N PHE A 339 9.96 -21.70 -9.29
CA PHE A 339 9.06 -21.59 -8.15
C PHE A 339 9.57 -22.37 -6.93
N ALA A 340 10.13 -23.57 -7.13
CA ALA A 340 10.65 -24.40 -6.05
C ALA A 340 11.94 -23.83 -5.40
N VAL A 341 12.72 -23.03 -6.14
CA VAL A 341 13.98 -22.44 -5.66
C VAL A 341 13.77 -21.06 -5.03
N LEU A 342 12.64 -20.40 -5.29
CA LEU A 342 12.37 -19.06 -4.77
C LEU A 342 12.11 -19.08 -3.25
N PRO A 343 12.85 -18.27 -2.46
CA PRO A 343 12.62 -18.18 -1.03
C PRO A 343 11.29 -17.48 -0.74
N MET A 344 10.49 -18.06 0.14
CA MET A 344 9.20 -17.50 0.54
C MET A 344 9.39 -16.46 1.65
N THR A 345 9.15 -15.19 1.34
CA THR A 345 9.15 -14.08 2.31
C THR A 345 7.84 -13.31 2.24
N PHE A 346 7.21 -13.03 3.39
CA PHE A 346 5.93 -12.31 3.43
C PHE A 346 6.07 -10.85 3.02
N GLN A 347 7.09 -10.16 3.54
CA GLN A 347 7.45 -8.80 3.14
C GLN A 347 8.96 -8.70 3.01
N PRO A 348 9.47 -7.99 1.98
CA PRO A 348 10.89 -7.71 1.88
C PRO A 348 11.31 -6.79 3.03
N ALA A 349 12.56 -6.91 3.47
CA ALA A 349 13.11 -5.97 4.42
C ALA A 349 13.14 -4.57 3.77
N GLN A 350 12.48 -3.60 4.42
CA GLN A 350 12.45 -2.22 3.97
C GLN A 350 13.63 -1.46 4.56
N ASP A 351 14.16 -0.52 3.77
CA ASP A 351 15.15 0.43 4.26
C ASP A 351 14.41 1.52 5.04
N ASN A 352 14.57 1.50 6.36
CA ASN A 352 13.92 2.44 7.25
C ASN A 352 14.89 3.53 7.66
N ASP A 353 14.42 4.76 7.81
CA ASP A 353 15.24 5.88 8.30
C ASP A 353 15.62 5.76 9.78
N THR A 354 15.14 4.72 10.46
CA THR A 354 15.47 4.45 11.85
C THR A 354 15.89 3.01 12.05
N SER A 355 16.94 2.81 12.84
CA SER A 355 17.35 1.51 13.36
C SER A 355 17.26 1.49 14.89
N MET A 356 16.95 0.33 15.49
CA MET A 356 16.64 0.24 16.91
C MET A 356 17.37 -0.91 17.59
N ALA A 357 18.04 -0.60 18.71
CA ALA A 357 18.61 -1.55 19.64
C ALA A 357 17.75 -1.64 20.90
N VAL A 358 17.35 -2.87 21.27
CA VAL A 358 16.66 -3.17 22.53
C VAL A 358 17.69 -3.66 23.54
N ILE A 359 17.64 -3.13 24.75
CA ILE A 359 18.58 -3.44 25.82
C ILE A 359 17.78 -3.97 27.00
N ASP A 360 18.02 -5.22 27.39
CA ASP A 360 17.38 -5.82 28.55
C ASP A 360 18.44 -6.13 29.62
N MET A 361 18.30 -5.47 30.77
CA MET A 361 19.14 -5.72 31.94
C MET A 361 18.52 -6.81 32.82
N VAL A 362 19.34 -7.44 33.66
CA VAL A 362 18.87 -8.45 34.62
C VAL A 362 17.83 -7.87 35.59
N PRO A 363 16.85 -8.66 36.06
CA PRO A 363 15.90 -8.19 37.06
C PRO A 363 16.60 -7.66 38.32
N GLY A 364 16.06 -6.57 38.90
CA GLY A 364 16.60 -5.93 40.09
C GLY A 364 17.57 -4.76 39.83
N THR A 365 17.92 -4.48 38.56
CA THR A 365 18.75 -3.31 38.23
C THR A 365 18.02 -1.99 38.45
N THR A 366 18.75 -0.99 38.91
CA THR A 366 18.24 0.37 39.12
C THR A 366 18.18 1.16 37.81
N LEU A 367 17.41 2.24 37.77
CA LEU A 367 17.30 3.10 36.58
C LEU A 367 18.66 3.68 36.17
N ALA A 368 19.48 4.05 37.16
CA ALA A 368 20.82 4.59 36.93
C ALA A 368 21.76 3.56 36.27
N GLN A 369 21.67 2.29 36.66
CA GLN A 369 22.45 1.21 36.03
C GLN A 369 22.03 0.99 34.58
N THR A 370 20.72 0.92 34.31
CA THR A 370 20.19 0.82 32.95
C THR A 370 20.61 2.03 32.11
N GLU A 371 20.52 3.25 32.68
CA GLU A 371 20.90 4.49 31.99
C GLU A 371 22.38 4.50 31.58
N ALA A 372 23.28 4.02 32.45
CA ALA A 372 24.71 3.95 32.12
C ALA A 372 24.97 3.07 30.89
N VAL A 373 24.30 1.91 30.80
CA VAL A 373 24.43 1.00 29.65
C VAL A 373 23.78 1.59 28.41
N VAL A 374 22.57 2.13 28.52
CA VAL A 374 21.84 2.78 27.42
C VAL A 374 22.65 3.94 26.85
N THR A 375 23.27 4.77 27.69
CA THR A 375 24.10 5.91 27.27
C THR A 375 25.37 5.43 26.56
N LYS A 376 25.99 4.34 27.04
CA LYS A 376 27.15 3.74 26.38
C LYS A 376 26.80 3.22 24.99
N VAL A 377 25.67 2.51 24.85
CA VAL A 377 25.20 2.02 23.55
C VAL A 377 24.83 3.18 22.62
N ALA A 378 24.17 4.22 23.15
CA ALA A 378 23.84 5.42 22.38
C ALA A 378 25.10 6.13 21.86
N ALA A 379 26.17 6.21 22.66
CA ALA A 379 27.44 6.80 22.23
C ALA A 379 28.12 5.96 21.12
N LEU A 380 28.09 4.63 21.23
CA LEU A 380 28.64 3.73 20.20
C LEU A 380 27.90 3.90 18.87
N ILE A 381 26.57 3.88 18.90
CA ILE A 381 25.75 4.04 17.69
C ILE A 381 25.90 5.45 17.12
N GLY A 382 25.91 6.48 17.96
CA GLY A 382 26.07 7.87 17.53
C GLY A 382 27.44 8.20 16.95
N SER A 383 28.46 7.38 17.20
CA SER A 383 29.79 7.54 16.60
C SER A 383 29.87 7.09 15.14
N GLN A 384 28.84 6.41 14.63
CA GLN A 384 28.80 5.92 13.26
C GLN A 384 28.53 7.07 12.26
N PRO A 385 29.20 7.08 11.10
CA PRO A 385 29.11 8.19 10.14
C PRO A 385 27.73 8.33 9.50
N ASP A 386 26.95 7.24 9.40
CA ASP A 386 25.63 7.22 8.76
C ASP A 386 24.48 7.64 9.71
N VAL A 387 24.78 7.90 10.99
CA VAL A 387 23.79 8.28 12.00
C VAL A 387 23.66 9.80 12.06
N GLN A 388 22.42 10.29 12.01
CA GLN A 388 22.09 11.71 12.12
C GLN A 388 21.85 12.13 13.58
N SER A 389 21.07 11.34 14.33
CA SER A 389 20.77 11.58 15.73
C SER A 389 20.45 10.28 16.46
N VAL A 390 20.67 10.26 17.77
CA VAL A 390 20.39 9.10 18.60
C VAL A 390 19.41 9.45 19.70
N TYR A 391 18.28 8.77 19.68
CA TYR A 391 17.29 8.79 20.75
C TYR A 391 17.49 7.61 21.69
N ALA A 392 17.72 7.88 22.96
CA ALA A 392 17.93 6.89 23.99
C ALA A 392 16.83 6.98 25.06
N ARG A 393 16.24 5.85 25.44
CA ARG A 393 15.25 5.76 26.51
C ARG A 393 15.64 4.65 27.49
N SER A 394 15.92 5.01 28.74
CA SER A 394 16.01 4.07 29.86
C SER A 394 14.66 3.97 30.56
N GLY A 395 14.29 2.78 31.02
CA GLY A 395 12.97 2.52 31.56
C GLY A 395 11.91 2.47 30.46
N ALA A 396 11.75 1.32 29.83
CA ALA A 396 10.78 1.08 28.76
C ALA A 396 9.67 0.11 29.22
N ASN A 397 8.46 0.26 28.67
CA ASN A 397 7.31 -0.61 28.95
C ASN A 397 6.95 -0.74 30.44
N GLY A 398 7.18 0.31 31.24
CA GLY A 398 6.92 0.31 32.68
C GLY A 398 7.98 -0.41 33.53
N SER A 399 9.01 -0.99 32.90
CA SER A 399 10.10 -1.69 33.57
C SER A 399 11.40 -0.89 33.56
N VAL A 400 12.06 -0.82 34.71
CA VAL A 400 13.29 -0.03 34.92
C VAL A 400 14.53 -0.70 34.32
N ASN A 401 14.50 -2.04 34.16
CA ASN A 401 15.59 -2.83 33.59
C ASN A 401 15.60 -2.83 32.05
N ALA A 402 14.58 -2.30 31.39
CA ALA A 402 14.49 -2.26 29.94
C ALA A 402 14.96 -0.90 29.41
N GLY A 403 15.69 -0.92 28.30
CA GLY A 403 16.20 0.25 27.59
C GLY A 403 16.01 0.12 26.09
N ARG A 404 15.99 1.25 25.40
CA ARG A 404 15.83 1.32 23.94
C ARG A 404 16.69 2.45 23.40
N VAL A 405 17.47 2.16 22.36
CA VAL A 405 18.19 3.17 21.59
C VAL A 405 17.67 3.12 20.17
N THR A 406 17.22 4.25 19.64
CA THR A 406 16.81 4.41 18.25
C THR A 406 17.74 5.41 17.58
N ALA A 407 18.45 4.97 16.56
CA ALA A 407 19.23 5.83 15.70
C ALA A 407 18.40 6.26 14.50
N THR A 408 18.35 7.56 14.25
CA THR A 408 17.87 8.11 12.99
C THR A 408 19.04 8.20 12.04
N LEU A 409 18.94 7.53 10.90
CA LEU A 409 19.97 7.50 9.87
C LEU A 409 19.84 8.72 8.96
N LYS A 410 20.94 9.12 8.32
CA LYS A 410 20.94 10.23 7.36
C LYS A 410 20.17 9.85 6.08
N ASP A 411 19.54 10.84 5.44
CA ASP A 411 18.81 10.65 4.17
C ASP A 411 19.77 10.32 3.00
N ASP A 412 21.02 10.80 3.03
CA ASP A 412 22.04 10.63 1.98
C ASP A 412 22.97 9.43 2.23
N ARG A 413 22.61 8.54 3.16
CA ARG A 413 23.40 7.36 3.51
C ARG A 413 23.60 6.43 2.32
N LYS A 414 24.80 5.84 2.21
CA LYS A 414 25.11 4.83 1.19
C LYS A 414 24.67 3.43 1.58
N MET A 415 24.67 3.15 2.88
CA MET A 415 24.36 1.85 3.44
C MET A 415 22.88 1.77 3.82
N LYS A 416 22.23 0.66 3.48
CA LYS A 416 20.83 0.43 3.87
C LYS A 416 20.72 0.18 5.37
N SER A 417 19.55 0.45 5.96
CA SER A 417 19.32 0.22 7.39
C SER A 417 19.62 -1.23 7.82
N THR A 418 19.31 -2.20 6.97
CA THR A 418 19.56 -3.64 7.22
C THR A 418 21.04 -4.01 7.20
N GLU A 419 21.83 -3.35 6.37
CA GLU A 419 23.28 -3.53 6.32
C GLU A 419 23.96 -2.86 7.52
N PHE A 420 23.48 -1.67 7.89
CA PHE A 420 23.90 -0.97 9.11
C PHE A 420 23.65 -1.83 10.36
N GLU A 421 22.47 -2.42 10.49
CA GLU A 421 22.12 -3.33 11.59
C GLU A 421 23.04 -4.55 11.65
N ARG A 422 23.34 -5.16 10.51
CA ARG A 422 24.27 -6.31 10.43
C ARG A 422 25.72 -5.94 10.72
N SER A 423 26.12 -4.69 10.47
CA SER A 423 27.48 -4.23 10.75
C SER A 423 27.73 -3.98 12.24
N LEU A 424 26.65 -3.75 13.00
CA LEU A 424 26.69 -3.47 14.43
C LEU A 424 26.36 -4.68 15.32
N ALA A 425 25.74 -5.71 14.74
CA ALA A 425 25.47 -7.00 15.38
C ALA A 425 26.72 -7.88 15.38
#